data_AF-A0A662PUJ4-F1
#
_entry.id   AF-A0A662PUJ4-F1
#
_cell.length_a   1.000
_cell.length_b   1.000
_cell.length_c   1.000
_cell.angle_alpha   90.00
_cell.angle_beta   90.00
_cell.angle_gamma   90.00
#
_symmetry.space_group_name_H-M   'P 1'
#
loop_
_entity.id
_entity.type
_entity.pdbx_description
1 polymer ?
#
loop_
_entity_poly.entity_id
_entity_poly.type
_entity_poly.pdbx_seq_one_letter_code
_entity_poly.pdbx_strand_id
1 'polypeptide(L)'
;MAEYLKFRIKAGVVRYPKAPLEEEFKEWLRRLGRERWGNPLAERTVETHIENLRRDIAQIGLYAYLTSFIGKGGRGTTQRYYKEFLCEHFAHIILPLLQDEMRSERVSKNRKT
;
A
#
# COMPACT_ATOMS: atom_id res chain seq x y z
N MET A 1 -3.50 -18.80 -14.56
CA MET A 1 -2.13 -18.50 -14.07
C MET A 1 -1.74 -17.14 -14.60
N ALA A 2 -1.46 -16.18 -13.70
CA ALA A 2 -1.16 -14.79 -14.08
C ALA A 2 -0.02 -14.75 -15.11
N GLU A 3 -0.19 -13.98 -16.18
CA GLU A 3 0.69 -13.90 -17.35
C GLU A 3 2.16 -13.62 -16.99
N TYR A 4 2.36 -12.84 -15.92
CA TYR A 4 3.66 -12.56 -15.34
C TYR A 4 4.38 -13.79 -14.75
N LEU A 5 3.66 -14.78 -14.23
CA LEU A 5 4.26 -16.02 -13.71
C LEU A 5 4.87 -16.86 -14.84
N LYS A 6 4.22 -16.88 -16.02
CA LYS A 6 4.72 -17.56 -17.22
C LYS A 6 5.96 -16.87 -17.77
N PHE A 7 5.98 -15.54 -17.77
CA PHE A 7 7.17 -14.75 -18.14
C PHE A 7 8.35 -15.03 -17.22
N ARG A 8 8.15 -15.06 -15.89
CA ARG A 8 9.23 -15.31 -14.91
C ARG A 8 9.93 -16.65 -15.10
N ILE A 9 9.15 -17.71 -15.31
CA ILE A 9 9.69 -19.06 -15.56
C ILE A 9 10.51 -19.06 -16.86
N LYS A 10 10.05 -18.32 -17.89
CA LYS A 10 10.71 -18.25 -19.20
C LYS A 10 11.96 -17.36 -19.22
N ALA A 11 12.00 -16.29 -18.42
CA ALA A 11 13.04 -15.26 -18.44
C ALA A 11 14.11 -15.40 -17.35
N GLY A 12 14.00 -16.39 -16.44
CA GLY A 12 14.99 -16.61 -15.38
C GLY A 12 15.05 -15.50 -14.32
N VAL A 13 14.05 -14.62 -14.25
CA VAL A 13 14.04 -13.47 -13.36
C VAL A 13 13.68 -13.89 -11.93
N VAL A 14 14.65 -13.81 -11.02
CA VAL A 14 14.52 -14.28 -9.63
C VAL A 14 13.53 -13.42 -8.84
N ARG A 15 13.50 -12.10 -9.05
CA ARG A 15 12.72 -11.14 -8.25
C ARG A 15 11.52 -10.58 -9.00
N TYR A 16 10.41 -10.38 -8.28
CA TYR A 16 9.25 -9.61 -8.77
C TYR A 16 9.66 -8.16 -9.08
N PRO A 17 8.92 -7.45 -9.96
CA PRO A 17 9.21 -6.06 -10.31
C PRO A 17 9.11 -5.18 -9.07
N LYS A 18 9.80 -4.04 -9.09
CA LYS A 18 9.72 -3.07 -7.99
C LYS A 18 8.28 -2.59 -7.84
N ALA A 19 7.81 -2.51 -6.59
CA ALA A 19 6.50 -1.93 -6.31
C ALA A 19 6.56 -0.39 -6.48
N PRO A 20 5.44 0.28 -6.75
CA PRO A 20 5.38 1.74 -6.70
C PRO A 20 5.77 2.25 -5.31
N LEU A 21 6.57 3.32 -5.25
CA LEU A 21 7.00 3.97 -3.99
C LEU A 21 7.66 3.01 -2.98
N GLU A 22 8.38 2.02 -3.47
CA GLU A 22 8.91 0.97 -2.62
C GLU A 22 9.99 1.45 -1.64
N GLU A 23 10.86 2.39 -2.03
CA GLU A 23 11.90 2.89 -1.12
C GLU A 23 11.29 3.75 -0.02
N GLU A 24 10.33 4.60 -0.38
CA GLU A 24 9.57 5.44 0.54
C GLU A 24 8.78 4.56 1.52
N PHE A 25 8.18 3.47 1.02
CA PHE A 25 7.52 2.49 1.88
C PHE A 25 8.52 1.76 2.79
N LYS A 26 9.72 1.44 2.29
CA LYS A 26 10.79 0.81 3.07
C LYS A 26 11.24 1.72 4.23
N GLU A 27 11.43 3.00 3.97
CA GLU A 27 11.75 4.00 4.98
C GLU A 27 10.61 4.17 5.99
N TRP A 28 9.37 4.21 5.48
CA TRP A 28 8.18 4.28 6.33
C TRP A 28 8.07 3.07 7.27
N LEU A 29 8.34 1.84 6.81
CA LEU A 29 8.34 0.64 7.67
C LEU A 29 9.39 0.71 8.79
N ARG A 30 10.58 1.23 8.49
CA ARG A 30 11.66 1.40 9.49
C ARG A 30 11.25 2.40 10.58
N ARG A 31 10.53 3.45 10.21
CA ARG A 31 9.96 4.43 11.14
C ARG A 31 8.77 3.87 11.92
N LEU A 32 7.84 3.19 11.24
CA LEU A 32 6.62 2.59 11.81
C LEU A 32 6.94 1.74 13.04
N GLY A 33 7.97 0.89 12.94
CA GLY A 33 8.34 -0.01 14.03
C GLY A 33 8.58 0.74 15.34
N ARG A 34 9.41 1.79 15.24
CA ARG A 34 9.77 2.65 16.37
C ARG A 34 8.56 3.38 16.93
N GLU A 35 7.72 3.94 16.07
CA GLU A 35 6.55 4.73 16.49
C GLU A 35 5.45 3.86 17.13
N ARG A 36 5.22 2.65 16.59
CA ARG A 36 4.10 1.80 17.01
C ARG A 36 4.44 0.86 18.17
N TRP A 37 5.67 0.37 18.25
CA TRP A 37 6.10 -0.63 19.25
C TRP A 37 7.35 -0.23 20.03
N GLY A 38 7.85 1.00 19.86
CA GLY A 38 9.05 1.48 20.55
C GLY A 38 10.38 0.91 20.01
N ASN A 39 10.33 -0.04 19.07
CA ASN A 39 11.50 -0.72 18.52
C ASN A 39 11.43 -0.81 16.99
N PRO A 40 12.53 -0.55 16.26
CA PRO A 40 12.55 -0.73 14.80
C PRO A 40 12.18 -2.16 14.39
N LEU A 41 11.49 -2.30 13.26
CA LEU A 41 11.35 -3.60 12.64
C LEU A 41 12.72 -4.15 12.25
N ALA A 42 12.96 -5.44 12.48
CA ALA A 42 14.17 -6.10 11.99
C ALA A 42 14.23 -6.00 10.46
N GLU A 43 15.42 -5.76 9.89
CA GLU A 43 15.57 -5.55 8.44
C GLU A 43 15.01 -6.73 7.63
N ARG A 44 15.17 -7.97 8.10
CA ARG A 44 14.56 -9.16 7.49
C ARG A 44 13.03 -9.10 7.42
N THR A 45 12.39 -8.48 8.42
CA THR A 45 10.93 -8.27 8.44
C THR A 45 10.54 -7.23 7.40
N VAL A 46 11.31 -6.15 7.28
CA VAL A 46 11.12 -5.12 6.24
C VAL A 46 11.25 -5.76 4.85
N GLU A 47 12.30 -6.51 4.59
CA GLU A 47 12.51 -7.23 3.32
C GLU A 47 11.34 -8.17 2.99
N THR A 48 10.84 -8.90 3.99
CA THR A 48 9.66 -9.78 3.84
C THR A 48 8.41 -8.98 3.40
N HIS A 49 8.18 -7.80 3.98
CA HIS A 49 7.08 -6.94 3.55
C HIS A 49 7.26 -6.45 2.10
N ILE A 50 8.48 -6.06 1.71
CA ILE A 50 8.78 -5.62 0.33
C ILE A 50 8.55 -6.76 -0.67
N GLU A 51 9.05 -7.97 -0.39
CA GLU A 51 8.85 -9.12 -1.29
C GLU A 51 7.37 -9.50 -1.42
N ASN A 52 6.62 -9.46 -0.32
CA ASN A 52 5.18 -9.69 -0.33
C ASN A 52 4.46 -8.64 -1.19
N LEU A 53 4.80 -7.36 -1.03
CA LEU A 53 4.20 -6.26 -1.78
C LEU A 53 4.46 -6.42 -3.29
N ARG A 54 5.72 -6.62 -3.68
CA ARG A 54 6.10 -6.81 -5.09
C ARG A 54 5.36 -7.99 -5.71
N ARG A 55 5.31 -9.12 -4.99
CA ARG A 55 4.60 -10.32 -5.44
C ARG A 55 3.12 -10.04 -5.66
N ASP A 56 2.47 -9.44 -4.66
CA ASP A 56 1.02 -9.29 -4.68
C ASP A 56 0.61 -8.31 -5.79
N ILE A 57 1.29 -7.16 -5.91
CA ILE A 57 1.06 -6.21 -7.00
C ILE A 57 1.33 -6.84 -8.37
N ALA A 58 2.40 -7.62 -8.53
CA ALA A 58 2.70 -8.29 -9.80
C ALA A 58 1.68 -9.40 -10.15
N GLN A 59 1.00 -9.98 -9.16
CA GLN A 59 0.02 -11.04 -9.36
C GLN A 59 -1.37 -10.52 -9.70
N ILE A 60 -1.83 -9.47 -9.02
CA ILE A 60 -3.22 -8.97 -9.16
C ILE A 60 -3.30 -7.56 -9.74
N GLY A 61 -2.19 -6.85 -9.87
CA GLY A 61 -2.13 -5.46 -10.30
C GLY A 61 -2.36 -4.47 -9.14
N LEU A 62 -1.84 -3.25 -9.30
CA LEU A 62 -1.93 -2.21 -8.28
C LEU A 62 -3.38 -1.87 -7.93
N TYR A 63 -4.22 -1.65 -8.95
CA TYR A 63 -5.63 -1.28 -8.74
C TYR A 63 -6.37 -2.33 -7.90
N ALA A 64 -6.28 -3.61 -8.27
CA ALA A 64 -6.93 -4.69 -7.52
C ALA A 64 -6.33 -4.86 -6.11
N TYR A 65 -5.02 -4.64 -5.96
CA TYR A 65 -4.37 -4.68 -4.65
C TYR A 65 -4.89 -3.57 -3.71
N LEU A 66 -5.08 -2.36 -4.23
CA LEU A 66 -5.59 -1.23 -3.47
C LEU A 66 -7.08 -1.38 -3.12
N THR A 67 -7.89 -1.93 -4.02
CA THR A 67 -9.35 -2.07 -3.80
C THR A 67 -9.75 -3.36 -3.07
N SER A 68 -8.87 -4.37 -3.00
CA SER A 68 -9.19 -5.62 -2.29
C SER A 68 -9.27 -5.47 -0.78
N PHE A 69 -10.11 -6.29 -0.16
CA PHE A 69 -10.17 -6.43 1.29
C PHE A 69 -8.82 -6.87 1.86
N ILE A 70 -8.51 -6.40 3.07
CA ILE A 70 -7.28 -6.77 3.77
C ILE A 70 -7.33 -8.27 4.09
N GLY A 71 -6.39 -9.04 3.53
CA GLY A 71 -6.26 -10.47 3.79
C GLY A 71 -5.93 -10.81 5.25
N LYS A 72 -5.92 -12.10 5.61
CA LYS A 72 -5.49 -12.57 6.94
C LYS A 72 -3.98 -12.85 6.98
N GLY A 73 -3.40 -12.82 8.19
CA GLY A 73 -1.99 -13.16 8.43
C GLY A 73 -0.99 -12.16 7.86
N GLY A 74 0.27 -12.58 7.69
CA GLY A 74 1.38 -11.70 7.33
C GLY A 74 1.23 -10.94 5.99
N ARG A 75 0.56 -11.53 4.99
CA ARG A 75 0.26 -10.83 3.71
C ARG A 75 -0.77 -9.72 3.91
N GLY A 76 -1.78 -9.96 4.75
CA GLY A 76 -2.74 -8.94 5.17
C GLY A 76 -2.07 -7.77 5.89
N THR A 77 -1.07 -8.06 6.72
CA THR A 77 -0.27 -7.03 7.38
C THR A 77 0.49 -6.15 6.39
N THR A 78 1.18 -6.73 5.39
CA THR A 78 1.83 -5.95 4.33
C THR A 78 0.84 -5.05 3.59
N GLN A 79 -0.33 -5.58 3.23
CA GLN A 79 -1.36 -4.82 2.52
C GLN A 79 -1.89 -3.65 3.35
N ARG A 80 -2.14 -3.89 4.64
CA ARG A 80 -2.54 -2.84 5.58
C ARG A 80 -1.48 -1.74 5.67
N TYR A 81 -0.23 -2.12 5.92
CA TYR A 81 0.88 -1.19 6.06
C TYR A 81 1.11 -0.36 4.81
N TYR A 82 1.05 -0.96 3.62
CA TYR A 82 1.19 -0.22 2.38
C TYR A 82 0.04 0.77 2.16
N LYS A 83 -1.20 0.40 2.50
CA LYS A 83 -2.35 1.30 2.44
C LYS A 83 -2.23 2.46 3.44
N GLU A 84 -1.84 2.17 4.68
CA GLU A 84 -1.57 3.19 5.72
C GLU A 84 -0.48 4.17 5.26
N PHE A 85 0.62 3.64 4.73
CA PHE A 85 1.70 4.44 4.13
C PHE A 85 1.19 5.36 3.02
N LEU A 86 0.41 4.85 2.06
CA LEU A 86 -0.11 5.67 0.97
C LEU A 86 -1.03 6.79 1.48
N CYS A 87 -1.87 6.50 2.47
CA CYS A 87 -2.73 7.50 3.09
C CYS A 87 -1.91 8.61 3.76
N GLU A 88 -0.81 8.26 4.44
CA GLU A 88 0.07 9.24 5.07
C GLU A 88 0.88 10.03 4.03
N HIS A 89 1.50 9.35 3.08
CA HIS A 89 2.33 9.95 2.03
C HIS A 89 1.54 10.94 1.18
N PHE A 90 0.30 10.58 0.83
CA PHE A 90 -0.59 11.42 0.03
C PHE A 90 -1.62 12.21 0.86
N ALA A 91 -1.46 12.32 2.19
CA ALA A 91 -2.40 13.05 3.04
C ALA A 91 -2.60 14.50 2.57
N HIS A 92 -1.53 15.14 2.10
CA HIS A 92 -1.54 16.49 1.55
C HIS A 92 -2.40 16.64 0.28
N ILE A 93 -2.70 15.54 -0.43
CA ILE A 93 -3.60 15.51 -1.58
C ILE A 93 -5.00 15.04 -1.15
N ILE A 94 -5.06 13.96 -0.36
CA ILE A 94 -6.33 13.31 0.02
C ILE A 94 -7.16 14.22 0.92
N LEU A 95 -6.55 14.85 1.94
CA LEU A 95 -7.30 15.63 2.92
C LEU A 95 -8.00 16.85 2.31
N PRO A 96 -7.37 17.68 1.45
CA PRO A 96 -8.08 18.77 0.78
C PRO A 96 -9.26 18.28 -0.08
N LEU A 97 -9.08 17.21 -0.84
CA LEU A 97 -10.14 16.65 -1.69
C LEU A 97 -11.37 16.22 -0.87
N LEU A 98 -11.13 15.56 0.27
CA LEU A 98 -12.20 15.16 1.18
C LEU A 98 -12.90 16.37 1.81
N GLN A 99 -12.17 17.43 2.14
CA GLN A 99 -12.75 18.65 2.71
C GLN A 99 -13.65 19.38 1.71
N ASP A 100 -13.26 19.44 0.44
CA ASP A 100 -14.05 20.09 -0.62
C ASP A 100 -15.34 19.33 -0.91
N GLU A 101 -15.30 18.00 -0.94
CA GLU A 101 -16.48 17.15 -1.07
C GLU A 101 -17.47 17.40 0.08
N MET A 102 -16.98 17.37 1.33
CA MET A 102 -17.81 17.64 2.52
C MET A 102 -18.41 19.05 2.51
N ARG A 103 -17.69 20.05 2.02
CA ARG A 103 -18.21 21.43 1.87
C ARG A 103 -19.33 21.49 0.83
N SER A 104 -19.15 20.85 -0.32
CA SER A 104 -20.16 20.76 -1.38
C SER A 104 -21.45 20.09 -0.87
N GLU A 105 -21.33 18.98 -0.14
CA GLU A 105 -22.48 18.29 0.45
C GLU A 105 -23.26 19.18 1.43
N ARG A 106 -22.55 19.92 2.32
CA ARG A 106 -23.19 20.84 3.27
C ARG A 106 -23.95 21.97 2.56
N VAL A 107 -23.38 22.55 1.51
CA VAL A 107 -24.05 23.59 0.70
C VAL A 107 -25.30 23.02 0.03
N SER A 108 -25.24 21.79 -0.49
CA SER A 108 -26.38 21.12 -1.13
C SER A 108 -27.53 20.83 -0.16
N LYS A 109 -27.21 20.49 1.10
CA LYS A 109 -28.20 20.24 2.16
C LYS A 109 -28.88 21.53 2.61
N ASN A 110 -28.13 22.61 2.82
CA ASN A 110 -28.71 23.90 3.24
C ASN A 110 -29.61 24.56 2.18
N ARG A 111 -29.45 24.25 0.89
CA ARG A 111 -30.36 24.74 -0.17
C ARG A 111 -31.70 23.99 -0.23
N LYS A 112 -31.84 22.87 0.47
CA LYS A 112 -33.07 22.04 0.49
C LYS A 112 -33.93 22.26 1.74
N THR A 113 -33.52 23.18 2.61
CA THR A 113 -34.24 23.71 3.78
C THR A 113 -34.56 25.17 3.55
#